data_AF-A0A6G4WNU2-F1
#
_entry.id   AF-A0A6G4WNU2-F1
#
_cell.length_a   1.000
_cell.length_b   1.000
_cell.length_c   1.000
_cell.angle_alpha   90.00
_cell.angle_beta   90.00
_cell.angle_gamma   90.00
#
_symmetry.space_group_name_H-M   'P 1'
#
loop_
_entity.id
_entity.type
_entity.pdbx_description
1 polymer ?
#
loop_
_entity_poly.entity_id
_entity_poly.type
_entity_poly.pdbx_seq_one_letter_code
_entity_poly.pdbx_strand_id
1 'polypeptide(L)'
;VLGLGNIGPLASKPVMEGKAVLFKKFAGIDVFDIEIDAPEIGRMVETVAALEPTFGGINLEDIKAPECFEVEEQLKARMKIPVFHDDQHGTAIIVAAAVLNGLEFAGKKIEDIKIVTSGAGAAALACLNLLVSLGAKLENIWVTDRFGVAYKGRLDEMDRWKDPYVKDTEARTLADVITGADVFLG
;
A
#
# COMPACT_ATOMS: atom_id res chain seq x y z
N VAL A 1 -1.37 0.45 13.09
CA VAL A 1 -0.45 1.35 13.82
C VAL A 1 0.94 0.77 13.85
N LEU A 2 1.78 1.22 12.91
CA LEU A 2 3.13 0.71 12.71
C LEU A 2 3.12 -0.83 12.63
N GLY A 3 4.10 -1.51 13.23
CA GLY A 3 4.13 -2.96 13.34
C GLY A 3 3.28 -3.57 14.47
N LEU A 4 2.51 -2.77 15.22
CA LEU A 4 1.75 -3.24 16.39
C LEU A 4 0.34 -3.76 16.06
N GLY A 5 -0.11 -3.56 14.82
CA GLY A 5 -1.44 -3.98 14.37
C GLY A 5 -2.55 -3.07 14.91
N ASN A 6 -3.67 -3.67 15.29
CA ASN A 6 -4.84 -2.96 15.81
C ASN A 6 -4.72 -2.76 17.33
N ILE A 7 -4.32 -1.56 17.73
CA ILE A 7 -4.20 -1.14 19.14
C ILE A 7 -5.27 -0.11 19.53
N GLY A 8 -6.21 0.20 18.63
CA GLY A 8 -7.28 1.16 18.83
C GLY A 8 -6.88 2.64 18.69
N PRO A 9 -7.88 3.54 18.58
CA PRO A 9 -7.68 4.96 18.29
C PRO A 9 -6.90 5.69 19.38
N LEU A 10 -7.22 5.44 20.67
CA LEU A 10 -6.53 6.14 21.76
C LEU A 10 -5.02 5.87 21.76
N ALA A 11 -4.61 4.64 21.46
CA ALA A 11 -3.20 4.27 21.42
C ALA A 11 -2.49 4.69 20.12
N SER A 12 -3.22 4.96 19.03
CA SER A 12 -2.63 5.46 17.78
C SER A 12 -2.27 6.95 17.85
N LYS A 13 -2.92 7.71 18.73
CA LYS A 13 -2.79 9.16 18.82
C LYS A 13 -1.35 9.70 18.79
N PRO A 14 -0.38 9.17 19.58
CA PRO A 14 0.99 9.69 19.54
C PRO A 14 1.66 9.54 18.16
N VAL A 15 1.29 8.51 17.38
CA VAL A 15 1.81 8.29 16.02
C VAL A 15 1.24 9.35 15.07
N MET A 16 -0.05 9.65 15.19
CA MET A 16 -0.72 10.64 14.35
C MET A 16 -0.27 12.07 14.66
N GLU A 17 -0.09 12.43 15.94
CA GLU A 17 0.53 13.70 16.34
C GLU A 17 1.94 13.83 15.76
N GLY A 18 2.72 12.74 15.79
CA GLY A 18 4.05 12.68 15.15
C GLY A 18 3.98 12.98 13.65
N LYS A 19 3.05 12.37 12.92
CA LYS A 19 2.79 12.65 11.49
C LYS A 19 2.42 14.11 11.26
N ALA A 20 1.53 14.68 12.07
CA ALA A 20 1.15 16.10 11.96
C ALA A 20 2.36 17.03 12.08
N VAL A 21 3.27 16.76 13.02
CA VAL A 21 4.53 17.51 13.16
C VAL A 21 5.40 17.39 11.91
N LEU A 22 5.49 16.22 11.28
CA LEU A 22 6.26 16.03 10.04
C LEU A 22 5.68 16.85 8.89
N PHE A 23 4.36 16.82 8.68
CA PHE A 23 3.68 17.64 7.68
C PHE A 23 3.98 19.13 7.89
N LYS A 24 3.86 19.62 9.13
CA LYS A 24 4.15 21.02 9.43
C LYS A 24 5.61 21.37 9.20
N LYS A 25 6.53 20.51 9.64
CA LYS A 25 7.97 20.75 9.59
C LYS A 25 8.52 20.76 8.17
N PHE A 26 8.08 19.83 7.32
CA PHE A 26 8.67 19.61 5.99
C PHE A 26 7.86 20.24 4.85
N ALA A 27 6.55 20.43 5.01
CA ALA A 27 5.69 20.98 3.96
C ALA A 27 4.95 22.26 4.38
N GLY A 28 5.07 22.70 5.64
CA GLY A 28 4.38 23.89 6.15
C GLY A 28 2.86 23.71 6.33
N ILE A 29 2.35 22.49 6.16
CA ILE A 29 0.92 22.16 6.19
C ILE A 29 0.45 22.06 7.65
N ASP A 30 -0.67 22.72 7.97
CA ASP A 30 -1.33 22.59 9.26
C ASP A 30 -2.20 21.33 9.26
N VAL A 31 -1.93 20.43 10.20
CA VAL A 31 -2.58 19.12 10.32
C VAL A 31 -3.22 19.00 11.69
N PHE A 32 -4.42 18.43 11.73
CA PHE A 32 -5.04 17.90 12.94
C PHE A 32 -5.17 16.40 12.78
N ASP A 33 -4.68 15.67 13.78
CA ASP A 33 -4.87 14.23 13.92
C ASP A 33 -6.29 13.93 14.43
N ILE A 34 -6.97 13.02 13.74
CA ILE A 34 -8.36 12.64 14.03
C ILE A 34 -8.44 11.12 14.12
N GLU A 35 -8.34 10.60 15.35
CA GLU A 35 -8.52 9.17 15.60
C GLU A 35 -10.02 8.84 15.65
N ILE A 36 -10.44 7.86 14.84
CA ILE A 36 -11.85 7.47 14.72
C ILE A 36 -12.07 6.06 15.29
N ASP A 37 -13.11 5.92 16.12
CA ASP A 37 -13.60 4.63 16.60
C ASP A 37 -14.74 4.12 15.71
N ALA A 38 -14.37 3.75 14.47
CA ALA A 38 -15.29 3.29 13.44
C ALA A 38 -14.65 2.12 12.66
N PRO A 39 -14.71 0.89 13.17
CA PRO A 39 -14.01 -0.24 12.57
C PRO A 39 -14.64 -0.74 11.26
N GLU A 40 -15.93 -0.47 11.04
CA GLU A 40 -16.60 -0.86 9.80
C GLU A 40 -16.36 0.16 8.68
N ILE A 41 -16.01 -0.33 7.48
CA ILE A 41 -15.69 0.49 6.29
C ILE A 41 -16.73 1.60 6.05
N GLY A 42 -18.02 1.24 5.96
CA GLY A 42 -19.06 2.22 5.68
C GLY A 42 -19.16 3.32 6.75
N ARG A 43 -19.04 2.95 8.03
CA ARG A 43 -19.07 3.92 9.13
C ARG A 43 -17.83 4.83 9.13
N MET A 44 -16.66 4.26 8.83
CA MET A 44 -15.41 5.00 8.66
C MET A 44 -15.53 6.03 7.53
N VAL A 45 -16.01 5.60 6.35
CA VAL A 45 -16.21 6.46 5.18
C VAL A 45 -17.20 7.59 5.49
N GLU A 46 -18.34 7.30 6.11
CA GLU A 46 -19.30 8.34 6.52
C GLU A 46 -18.67 9.36 7.48
N THR A 47 -17.93 8.87 8.48
CA THR A 47 -17.29 9.72 9.50
C THR A 47 -16.27 10.66 8.88
N VAL A 48 -15.39 10.15 8.02
CA VAL A 48 -14.36 10.95 7.35
C VAL A 48 -14.98 11.92 6.35
N ALA A 49 -15.94 11.46 5.53
CA ALA A 49 -16.59 12.30 4.53
C ALA A 49 -17.36 13.47 5.16
N ALA A 50 -17.93 13.30 6.35
CA ALA A 50 -18.61 14.38 7.07
C ALA A 50 -17.67 15.55 7.46
N LEU A 51 -16.35 15.32 7.50
CA LEU A 51 -15.35 16.33 7.85
C LEU A 51 -14.88 17.16 6.66
N GLU A 52 -15.32 16.85 5.43
CA GLU A 52 -14.91 17.54 4.19
C GLU A 52 -14.96 19.08 4.27
N PRO A 53 -15.99 19.74 4.86
CA PRO A 53 -16.06 21.20 4.87
C PRO A 53 -14.93 21.89 5.66
N THR A 54 -14.26 21.18 6.56
CA THR A 54 -13.22 21.74 7.44
C THR A 54 -11.82 21.60 6.85
N PHE A 55 -11.57 20.54 6.08
CA PHE A 55 -10.22 20.17 5.66
C PHE A 55 -9.98 20.40 4.17
N GLY A 56 -8.75 20.80 3.81
CA GLY A 56 -8.32 20.93 2.41
C GLY A 56 -7.88 19.62 1.75
N GLY A 57 -7.73 18.55 2.53
CA GLY A 57 -7.37 17.21 2.10
C GLY A 57 -7.38 16.23 3.26
N ILE A 58 -7.44 14.93 2.96
CA ILE A 58 -7.42 13.83 3.94
C ILE A 58 -6.19 12.95 3.69
N ASN A 59 -5.39 12.76 4.75
CA ASN A 59 -4.35 11.73 4.79
C ASN A 59 -4.85 10.56 5.63
N LEU A 60 -5.17 9.43 4.99
CA LEU A 60 -5.46 8.16 5.63
C LEU A 60 -4.15 7.50 6.08
N GLU A 61 -4.17 6.95 7.28
CA GLU A 61 -2.99 6.42 7.94
C GLU A 61 -3.34 5.17 8.74
N ASP A 62 -2.48 4.15 8.70
CA ASP A 62 -2.52 3.01 9.61
C ASP A 62 -3.83 2.19 9.57
N ILE A 63 -4.54 2.20 8.44
CA ILE A 63 -5.74 1.41 8.20
C ILE A 63 -5.34 0.04 7.66
N LYS A 64 -5.90 -1.03 8.24
CA LYS A 64 -5.57 -2.41 7.87
C LYS A 64 -5.97 -2.73 6.42
N ALA A 65 -5.14 -3.52 5.74
CA ALA A 65 -5.47 -4.16 4.47
C ALA A 65 -6.28 -5.46 4.69
N PRO A 66 -7.21 -5.82 3.78
CA PRO A 66 -7.52 -5.13 2.52
C PRO A 66 -8.54 -3.97 2.66
N GLU A 67 -9.06 -3.71 3.86
CA GLU A 67 -10.11 -2.73 4.10
C GLU A 67 -9.72 -1.29 3.69
N CYS A 68 -8.44 -0.93 3.85
CA CYS A 68 -7.89 0.37 3.47
C CYS A 68 -8.10 0.74 2.00
N PHE A 69 -8.07 -0.24 1.10
CA PHE A 69 -8.27 0.00 -0.34
C PHE A 69 -9.71 0.43 -0.62
N GLU A 70 -10.67 -0.24 0.00
CA GLU A 70 -12.09 0.06 -0.14
C GLU A 70 -12.44 1.41 0.49
N VAL A 71 -11.90 1.71 1.67
CA VAL A 71 -12.07 3.01 2.34
C VAL A 71 -11.57 4.15 1.45
N GLU A 72 -10.37 4.01 0.87
CA GLU A 72 -9.81 5.03 -0.01
C GLU A 72 -10.62 5.19 -1.31
N GLU A 73 -11.00 4.09 -1.96
CA GLU A 73 -11.80 4.10 -3.20
C GLU A 73 -13.13 4.84 -2.99
N GLN A 74 -13.84 4.51 -1.90
CA GLN A 74 -15.13 5.14 -1.59
C GLN A 74 -14.98 6.62 -1.22
N LEU A 75 -13.96 6.99 -0.44
CA LEU A 75 -13.72 8.39 -0.07
C LEU A 75 -13.35 9.24 -1.29
N LYS A 76 -12.49 8.74 -2.19
CA LYS A 76 -12.13 9.44 -3.44
C LYS A 76 -13.31 9.61 -4.39
N ALA A 77 -14.23 8.65 -4.42
CA ALA A 77 -15.44 8.76 -5.23
C ALA A 77 -16.44 9.80 -4.68
N ARG A 78 -16.45 10.02 -3.35
CA ARG A 78 -17.44 10.85 -2.66
C ARG A 78 -16.98 12.28 -2.41
N MET A 79 -15.73 12.47 -1.98
CA MET A 79 -15.22 13.76 -1.51
C MET A 79 -14.69 14.60 -2.66
N LYS A 80 -14.77 15.93 -2.54
CA LYS A 80 -14.23 16.88 -3.53
C LYS A 80 -12.85 17.42 -3.19
N ILE A 81 -12.27 16.96 -2.09
CA ILE A 81 -10.89 17.25 -1.67
C ILE A 81 -10.00 16.02 -1.90
N PRO A 82 -8.68 16.20 -2.05
CA PRO A 82 -7.76 15.08 -2.20
C PRO A 82 -7.82 14.13 -0.99
N VAL A 83 -7.90 12.84 -1.27
CA VAL A 83 -7.77 11.76 -0.29
C VAL A 83 -6.56 10.92 -0.67
N PHE A 84 -5.62 10.78 0.26
CA PHE A 84 -4.35 10.10 0.07
C PHE A 84 -4.11 9.14 1.22
N HIS A 85 -3.65 7.93 0.94
CA HIS A 85 -3.27 6.96 1.95
C HIS A 85 -1.74 6.79 1.97
N ASP A 86 -1.08 7.19 3.05
CA ASP A 86 0.40 7.28 3.05
C ASP A 86 1.05 5.89 3.01
N ASP A 87 0.57 4.92 3.78
CA ASP A 87 1.14 3.56 3.77
C ASP A 87 1.08 2.89 2.38
N GLN A 88 0.13 3.30 1.54
CA GLN A 88 -0.01 2.82 0.17
C GLN A 88 0.85 3.65 -0.78
N HIS A 89 0.45 4.90 -1.01
CA HIS A 89 1.01 5.73 -2.08
C HIS A 89 2.34 6.35 -1.71
N GLY A 90 2.51 6.78 -0.45
CA GLY A 90 3.78 7.31 0.05
C GLY A 90 4.89 6.27 -0.07
N THR A 91 4.61 5.04 0.39
CA THR A 91 5.51 3.89 0.21
C THR A 91 5.80 3.62 -1.27
N ALA A 92 4.76 3.54 -2.11
CA ALA A 92 4.91 3.26 -3.53
C ALA A 92 5.81 4.28 -4.24
N ILE A 93 5.64 5.57 -3.99
CA ILE A 93 6.41 6.64 -4.62
C ILE A 93 7.90 6.51 -4.30
N ILE A 94 8.24 6.30 -3.02
CA ILE A 94 9.64 6.17 -2.60
C ILE A 94 10.26 4.87 -3.12
N VAL A 95 9.52 3.76 -3.09
CA VAL A 95 9.97 2.47 -3.67
C VAL A 95 10.21 2.60 -5.18
N ALA A 96 9.29 3.23 -5.91
CA ALA A 96 9.44 3.44 -7.35
C ALA A 96 10.69 4.29 -7.66
N ALA A 97 10.92 5.37 -6.91
CA ALA A 97 12.12 6.19 -7.06
C ALA A 97 13.40 5.38 -6.79
N ALA A 98 13.41 4.56 -5.73
CA ALA A 98 14.55 3.70 -5.40
C ALA A 98 14.82 2.64 -6.47
N VAL A 99 13.77 1.97 -6.97
CA VAL A 99 13.87 0.95 -8.01
C VAL A 99 14.37 1.58 -9.31
N LEU A 100 13.79 2.68 -9.78
CA LEU A 100 14.22 3.34 -11.03
C LEU A 100 15.70 3.72 -10.99
N ASN A 101 16.16 4.34 -9.89
CA ASN A 101 17.57 4.68 -9.72
C ASN A 101 18.47 3.43 -9.67
N GLY A 102 18.01 2.37 -9.01
CA GLY A 102 18.74 1.09 -8.95
C GLY A 102 18.87 0.42 -10.32
N LEU A 103 17.82 0.47 -11.13
CA LEU A 103 17.81 -0.07 -12.50
C LEU A 103 18.71 0.73 -13.43
N GLU A 104 18.66 2.06 -13.35
CA GLU A 104 19.57 2.94 -14.09
C GLU A 104 21.03 2.58 -13.78
N PHE A 105 21.38 2.47 -12.50
CA PHE A 105 22.73 2.09 -12.07
C PHE A 105 23.14 0.69 -12.57
N ALA A 106 22.21 -0.25 -12.58
CA ALA A 106 22.45 -1.62 -13.06
C ALA A 106 22.42 -1.75 -14.60
N GLY A 107 22.07 -0.69 -15.33
CA GLY A 107 21.88 -0.73 -16.78
C GLY A 107 20.74 -1.64 -17.23
N LYS A 108 19.69 -1.79 -16.40
CA LYS A 108 18.53 -2.65 -16.66
C LYS A 108 17.29 -1.81 -16.97
N LYS A 109 16.37 -2.39 -17.73
CA LYS A 109 15.08 -1.76 -18.05
C LYS A 109 13.98 -2.38 -17.21
N ILE A 110 13.01 -1.57 -16.79
CA ILE A 110 11.92 -1.99 -15.89
C ILE A 110 11.03 -3.07 -16.52
N GLU A 111 10.88 -3.07 -17.84
CA GLU A 111 10.11 -4.08 -18.56
C GLU A 111 10.77 -5.46 -18.63
N ASP A 112 12.07 -5.55 -18.32
CA ASP A 112 12.87 -6.77 -18.45
C ASP A 112 13.20 -7.43 -17.11
N ILE A 113 12.90 -6.76 -15.98
CA ILE A 113 13.26 -7.25 -14.66
C ILE A 113 12.26 -8.23 -14.06
N LYS A 114 12.77 -9.17 -13.27
CA LYS A 114 12.00 -10.03 -12.38
C LYS A 114 11.88 -9.38 -10.99
N ILE A 115 10.64 -9.19 -10.55
CA ILE A 115 10.31 -8.63 -9.24
C ILE A 115 9.71 -9.74 -8.38
N VAL A 116 10.20 -9.90 -7.14
CA VAL A 116 9.67 -10.86 -6.18
C VAL A 116 9.36 -10.14 -4.88
N THR A 117 8.15 -10.30 -4.34
CA THR A 117 7.77 -9.67 -3.07
C THR A 117 7.79 -10.66 -1.91
N SER A 118 8.05 -10.15 -0.70
CA SER A 118 7.72 -10.81 0.57
C SER A 118 6.73 -9.93 1.33
N GLY A 119 5.45 -10.25 1.19
CA GLY A 119 4.34 -9.41 1.61
C GLY A 119 3.40 -9.11 0.45
N ALA A 120 2.10 -9.08 0.75
CA ALA A 120 1.01 -8.80 -0.19
C ALA A 120 -0.07 -7.90 0.44
N GLY A 121 0.35 -6.98 1.29
CA GLY A 121 -0.52 -5.99 1.95
C GLY A 121 -0.62 -4.67 1.17
N ALA A 122 -1.19 -3.65 1.83
CA ALA A 122 -1.37 -2.27 1.33
C ALA A 122 -0.14 -1.73 0.58
N ALA A 123 0.99 -1.67 1.30
CA ALA A 123 2.24 -1.15 0.77
C ALA A 123 2.74 -1.93 -0.45
N ALA A 124 2.83 -3.27 -0.35
CA ALA A 124 3.37 -4.11 -1.41
C ALA A 124 2.56 -3.99 -2.71
N LEU A 125 1.22 -4.08 -2.62
CA LEU A 125 0.36 -4.00 -3.80
C LEU A 125 0.37 -2.60 -4.42
N ALA A 126 0.39 -1.53 -3.61
CA ALA A 126 0.51 -0.17 -4.11
C ALA A 126 1.85 0.06 -4.82
N CYS A 127 2.96 -0.44 -4.26
CA CYS A 127 4.29 -0.39 -4.90
C CYS A 127 4.28 -1.10 -6.25
N LEU A 128 3.76 -2.33 -6.31
CA LEU A 128 3.69 -3.10 -7.55
C LEU A 128 2.81 -2.41 -8.60
N ASN A 129 1.64 -1.90 -8.21
CA ASN A 129 0.76 -1.19 -9.13
C ASN A 129 1.45 0.04 -9.73
N LEU A 130 2.19 0.81 -8.93
CA LEU A 130 2.95 1.95 -9.42
C LEU A 130 4.09 1.50 -10.35
N LEU A 131 4.86 0.47 -9.99
CA LEU A 131 5.92 -0.09 -10.84
C LEU A 131 5.37 -0.61 -12.18
N VAL A 132 4.19 -1.24 -12.19
CA VAL A 132 3.49 -1.66 -13.41
C VAL A 132 3.12 -0.46 -14.27
N SER A 133 2.58 0.60 -13.66
CA SER A 133 2.26 1.85 -14.39
C SER A 133 3.50 2.53 -14.99
N LEU A 134 4.69 2.27 -14.41
CA LEU A 134 5.98 2.76 -14.88
C LEU A 134 6.63 1.83 -15.92
N GLY A 135 6.03 0.67 -16.23
CA GLY A 135 6.46 -0.23 -17.30
C GLY A 135 6.86 -1.64 -16.85
N ALA A 136 6.83 -1.95 -15.55
CA ALA A 136 7.07 -3.32 -15.09
C ALA A 136 5.99 -4.26 -15.64
N LYS A 137 6.42 -5.42 -16.14
CA LYS A 137 5.51 -6.39 -16.74
C LYS A 137 4.91 -7.32 -15.70
N LEU A 138 3.58 -7.46 -15.69
CA LEU A 138 2.86 -8.35 -14.76
C LEU A 138 3.38 -9.78 -14.81
N GLU A 139 3.73 -10.30 -15.99
CA GLU A 139 4.29 -11.65 -16.15
C GLU A 139 5.60 -11.87 -15.36
N ASN A 140 6.37 -10.81 -15.09
CA ASN A 140 7.66 -10.88 -14.39
C ASN A 140 7.57 -10.64 -12.87
N ILE A 141 6.37 -10.34 -12.36
CA ILE A 141 6.14 -10.05 -10.93
C ILE A 141 5.65 -11.31 -10.22
N TRP A 142 6.29 -11.66 -9.11
CA TRP A 142 5.92 -12.79 -8.25
C TRP A 142 5.57 -12.28 -6.85
N VAL A 143 4.30 -12.37 -6.49
CA VAL A 143 3.82 -11.98 -5.17
C VAL A 143 3.87 -13.17 -4.23
N THR A 144 4.51 -12.99 -3.07
CA THR A 144 4.45 -13.98 -1.98
C THR A 144 4.04 -13.31 -0.68
N ASP A 145 3.36 -14.04 0.19
CA ASP A 145 3.00 -13.59 1.54
C ASP A 145 3.22 -14.74 2.55
N ARG A 146 2.59 -14.65 3.74
CA ARG A 146 2.73 -15.65 4.79
C ARG A 146 2.27 -17.06 4.41
N PHE A 147 1.44 -17.20 3.37
CA PHE A 147 1.03 -18.50 2.82
C PHE A 147 1.80 -18.88 1.55
N GLY A 148 2.79 -18.09 1.16
CA GLY A 148 3.63 -18.34 0.01
C GLY A 148 3.15 -17.64 -1.26
N VAL A 149 3.36 -18.26 -2.42
CA VAL A 149 3.10 -17.65 -3.73
C VAL A 149 1.60 -17.38 -3.94
N ALA A 150 1.25 -16.25 -4.54
CA ALA A 150 -0.10 -16.01 -5.06
C ALA A 150 -0.28 -16.84 -6.36
N TYR A 151 -0.87 -18.03 -6.24
CA TYR A 151 -1.06 -18.95 -7.36
C TYR A 151 -2.54 -19.26 -7.61
N LYS A 152 -2.85 -19.71 -8.83
CA LYS A 152 -4.21 -20.02 -9.28
C LYS A 152 -4.81 -21.16 -8.47
N GLY A 153 -5.98 -20.92 -7.87
CA GLY A 153 -6.67 -21.90 -7.01
C GLY A 153 -6.26 -21.87 -5.54
N ARG A 154 -5.34 -20.98 -5.15
CA ARG A 154 -5.12 -20.66 -3.73
C ARG A 154 -6.37 -19.98 -3.16
N LEU A 155 -6.77 -20.35 -1.93
CA LEU A 155 -7.93 -19.76 -1.24
C LEU A 155 -7.53 -18.86 -0.05
N ASP A 156 -6.39 -19.16 0.59
CA ASP A 156 -5.96 -18.47 1.81
C ASP A 156 -5.61 -17.01 1.54
N GLU A 157 -6.36 -16.10 2.18
CA GLU A 157 -6.19 -14.65 2.08
C GLU A 157 -6.04 -14.16 0.64
N MET A 158 -6.88 -14.65 -0.28
CA MET A 158 -6.98 -14.10 -1.62
C MET A 158 -8.10 -13.05 -1.68
N ASP A 159 -7.84 -11.96 -2.38
CA ASP A 159 -8.78 -10.86 -2.60
C ASP A 159 -8.58 -10.26 -3.99
N ARG A 160 -9.54 -9.46 -4.44
CA ARG A 160 -9.55 -8.84 -5.77
C ARG A 160 -8.32 -7.99 -6.08
N TRP A 161 -7.60 -7.52 -5.05
CA TRP A 161 -6.42 -6.68 -5.20
C TRP A 161 -5.16 -7.51 -5.51
N LYS A 162 -5.14 -8.79 -5.12
CA LYS A 162 -4.07 -9.75 -5.47
C LYS A 162 -4.28 -10.44 -6.81
N ASP A 163 -5.52 -10.53 -7.29
CA ASP A 163 -5.88 -11.22 -8.53
C ASP A 163 -4.99 -10.88 -9.75
N PRO A 164 -4.60 -9.60 -9.99
CA PRO A 164 -3.72 -9.26 -11.13
C PRO A 164 -2.34 -9.93 -11.08
N TYR A 165 -1.89 -10.37 -9.90
CA TYR A 165 -0.57 -10.93 -9.66
C TYR A 165 -0.56 -12.45 -9.52
N VAL A 166 -1.73 -13.09 -9.61
CA VAL A 166 -1.87 -14.54 -9.50
C VAL A 166 -1.17 -15.25 -10.67
N LYS A 167 -0.38 -16.28 -10.36
CA LYS A 167 0.33 -17.10 -11.34
C LYS A 167 -0.30 -18.48 -11.52
N ASP A 168 -0.39 -18.94 -12.77
CA ASP A 168 -0.64 -20.35 -13.07
C ASP A 168 0.71 -21.09 -12.97
N THR A 169 1.00 -21.67 -11.80
CA THR A 169 2.33 -22.19 -11.45
C THR A 169 2.27 -23.26 -10.36
N GLU A 170 3.27 -24.13 -10.32
CA GLU A 170 3.48 -25.10 -9.24
C GLU A 170 4.32 -24.57 -8.07
N ALA A 171 4.88 -23.37 -8.18
CA ALA A 171 5.60 -22.74 -7.08
C ALA A 171 4.68 -22.49 -5.88
N ARG A 172 5.19 -22.70 -4.65
CA ARG A 172 4.41 -22.53 -3.41
C ARG A 172 5.08 -21.60 -2.42
N THR A 173 6.40 -21.50 -2.42
CA THR A 173 7.16 -20.75 -1.41
C THR A 173 7.94 -19.60 -2.03
N LEU A 174 8.38 -18.64 -1.20
CA LEU A 174 9.31 -17.59 -1.63
C LEU A 174 10.60 -18.19 -2.21
N ALA A 175 11.12 -19.27 -1.62
CA ALA A 175 12.33 -19.93 -2.08
C ALA A 175 12.20 -20.45 -3.52
N ASP A 176 11.01 -20.89 -3.92
CA ASP A 176 10.75 -21.40 -5.28
C ASP A 176 10.88 -20.31 -6.35
N VAL A 177 10.64 -19.03 -5.98
CA VAL A 177 10.52 -17.92 -6.94
C VAL A 177 11.60 -16.86 -6.81
N ILE A 178 12.30 -16.76 -5.67
CA ILE A 178 13.27 -15.67 -5.42
C ILE A 178 14.54 -15.78 -6.27
N THR A 179 14.90 -16.99 -6.73
CA THR A 179 16.10 -17.19 -7.54
C THR A 179 16.04 -16.36 -8.83
N GLY A 180 17.09 -15.57 -9.07
CA GLY A 180 17.20 -14.69 -10.24
C GLY A 180 16.32 -13.44 -10.19
N ALA A 181 15.79 -13.06 -9.02
CA ALA A 181 15.13 -11.76 -8.86
C ALA A 181 16.12 -10.61 -9.08
N ASP A 182 15.73 -9.62 -9.88
CA ASP A 182 16.46 -8.36 -10.02
C ASP A 182 16.09 -7.38 -8.91
N VAL A 183 14.82 -7.44 -8.48
CA VAL A 183 14.29 -6.67 -7.36
C VAL A 183 13.59 -7.62 -6.40
N PHE A 184 14.02 -7.60 -5.14
CA PHE A 184 13.31 -8.19 -4.02
C PHE A 184 12.65 -7.07 -3.21
N LEU A 185 11.32 -7.10 -3.06
CA LEU A 185 10.53 -6.10 -2.36
C LEU A 185 9.94 -6.73 -1.08
N GLY A 186 10.52 -6.38 0.08
CA GLY A 186 10.07 -6.84 1.40
C GLY A 186 9.25 -5.79 2.14
#